data_AF-S4P5W4-F1
#
_entry.id   AF-S4P5W4-F1
#
_cell.length_a   1.000
_cell.length_b   1.000
_cell.length_c   1.000
_cell.angle_alpha   90.00
_cell.angle_beta   90.00
_cell.angle_gamma   90.00
#
_symmetry.space_group_name_H-M   'P 1'
#
loop_
_entity.id
_entity.type
_entity.pdbx_description
1 polymer ?
#
loop_
_entity_poly.entity_id
_entity_poly.type
_entity_poly.pdbx_seq_one_letter_code
_entity_poly.pdbx_strand_id
1 'polypeptide(L)'
;MKVEAPELFQLQPDLLHQLVTIMNPNVLMKAGVPVYRTDQHAGEFVITFPRAYHAGFNQGYNFAEAVNFTPADWLKMGRECIAHYSTLRR
;
A
#
# COMPACT_ATOMS: atom_id res chain seq x y z
N MET A 1 6.48 -10.38 -0.28
CA MET A 1 6.00 -10.37 -1.68
C MET A 1 7.00 -11.00 -2.65
N LYS A 2 8.23 -10.48 -2.81
CA LYS A 2 9.22 -11.06 -3.77
C LYS A 2 9.56 -12.53 -3.55
N VAL A 3 9.65 -12.98 -2.30
CA VAL A 3 9.93 -14.38 -1.94
C VAL A 3 8.70 -15.28 -2.12
N GLU A 4 7.50 -14.73 -1.93
CA GLU A 4 6.23 -15.46 -2.00
C GLU A 4 5.72 -15.63 -3.44
N ALA A 5 6.16 -14.78 -4.37
CA ALA A 5 5.76 -14.84 -5.78
C ALA A 5 6.93 -14.54 -6.74
N PRO A 6 8.05 -15.29 -6.66
CA PRO A 6 9.30 -14.96 -7.35
C PRO A 6 9.16 -14.90 -8.87
N GLU A 7 8.42 -15.82 -9.48
CA GLU A 7 8.16 -15.84 -10.93
C GLU A 7 7.37 -14.61 -11.39
N LEU A 8 6.38 -14.18 -10.59
CA LEU A 8 5.55 -13.01 -10.88
C LEU A 8 6.39 -11.71 -10.85
N PHE A 9 7.33 -11.60 -9.91
CA PHE A 9 8.27 -10.47 -9.82
C PHE A 9 9.41 -10.51 -10.85
N GLN A 10 9.79 -11.69 -11.35
CA GLN A 10 10.75 -11.82 -12.45
C GLN A 10 10.14 -11.37 -13.77
N LEU A 11 8.88 -11.72 -14.02
CA LEU A 11 8.14 -11.29 -15.21
C LEU A 11 7.78 -9.81 -15.16
N GLN A 12 7.50 -9.27 -13.97
CA GLN A 12 7.04 -7.90 -13.81
C GLN A 12 7.63 -7.26 -12.54
N PRO A 13 8.80 -6.61 -12.64
CA PRO A 13 9.48 -6.02 -11.48
C PRO A 13 8.65 -4.95 -10.74
N ASP A 14 7.73 -4.28 -11.47
CA ASP A 14 6.84 -3.24 -10.94
C ASP A 14 5.52 -3.77 -10.37
N LEU A 15 5.35 -5.10 -10.32
CA LEU A 15 4.13 -5.76 -9.84
C LEU A 15 3.75 -5.36 -8.40
N LEU A 16 4.73 -5.01 -7.56
CA LEU A 16 4.49 -4.52 -6.19
C LEU A 16 3.67 -3.23 -6.18
N HIS A 17 3.66 -2.48 -7.28
CA HIS A 17 2.89 -1.25 -7.47
C HIS A 17 1.64 -1.45 -8.32
N GLN A 18 1.43 -2.65 -8.87
CA GLN A 18 0.21 -3.00 -9.56
C GLN A 18 -0.81 -3.46 -8.52
N LEU A 19 -1.95 -2.76 -8.49
CA LEU A 19 -3.04 -2.86 -7.50
C LEU A 19 -3.76 -4.23 -7.42
N VAL A 20 -3.21 -5.29 -8.01
CA VAL A 20 -3.94 -6.54 -8.26
C VAL A 20 -3.59 -7.68 -7.30
N THR A 21 -2.57 -7.55 -6.45
CA THR A 21 -2.17 -8.62 -5.52
C THR A 21 -2.70 -8.38 -4.12
N ILE A 22 -3.79 -9.07 -3.76
CA ILE A 22 -4.25 -9.19 -2.37
C ILE A 22 -3.50 -10.36 -1.73
N MET A 23 -2.55 -10.07 -0.84
CA MET A 23 -1.87 -11.08 -0.03
C MET A 23 -2.60 -11.25 1.30
N ASN A 24 -2.88 -12.50 1.68
CA ASN A 24 -3.47 -12.77 2.99
C ASN A 24 -2.57 -12.19 4.10
N PRO A 25 -3.07 -11.32 4.99
CA PRO A 25 -2.23 -10.68 5.99
C PRO A 25 -1.50 -11.66 6.92
N ASN A 26 -2.06 -12.87 7.11
CA ASN A 26 -1.40 -13.94 7.88
C ASN A 26 -0.06 -14.36 7.28
N VAL A 27 0.09 -14.32 5.95
CA VAL A 27 1.35 -14.61 5.26
C VAL A 27 2.39 -13.54 5.58
N LEU A 28 1.98 -12.26 5.52
CA LEU A 28 2.84 -11.12 5.86
C LEU A 28 3.28 -11.15 7.33
N MET A 29 2.36 -11.43 8.24
CA MET A 29 2.67 -11.53 9.67
C MET A 29 3.63 -12.69 9.98
N LYS A 30 3.46 -13.85 9.33
CA LYS A 30 4.42 -14.97 9.44
C LYS A 30 5.82 -14.61 8.93
N ALA A 31 5.92 -13.73 7.94
CA ALA A 31 7.17 -13.19 7.43
C ALA A 31 7.73 -12.02 8.28
N GLY A 32 7.13 -11.71 9.43
CA GLY A 32 7.58 -10.65 10.34
C GLY A 32 7.18 -9.24 9.93
N VAL A 33 6.28 -9.07 8.96
CA VAL A 33 5.79 -7.75 8.54
C VAL A 33 4.68 -7.31 9.52
N PRO A 34 4.77 -6.09 10.09
CA PRO A 34 3.73 -5.58 10.96
C PRO A 34 2.46 -5.28 10.15
N VAL A 35 1.34 -5.82 10.62
CA VAL A 35 0.01 -5.64 10.01
C VAL A 35 -0.95 -5.15 11.07
N TYR A 36 -1.73 -4.13 10.74
CA TYR A 36 -2.80 -3.58 11.57
C TYR A 36 -4.11 -3.59 10.79
N ARG A 37 -5.25 -3.60 11.49
CA ARG A 37 -6.59 -3.56 10.87
C ARG A 37 -7.54 -2.65 11.64
N THR A 38 -8.54 -2.14 10.93
CA THR A 38 -9.68 -1.42 11.49
C THR A 38 -10.92 -1.67 10.64
N ASP A 39 -12.10 -1.53 11.23
CA ASP A 39 -13.38 -1.54 10.54
C ASP A 39 -13.91 -0.09 10.51
N GLN A 40 -13.92 0.54 9.34
CA GLN A 40 -14.38 1.94 9.18
C GLN A 40 -15.90 2.00 9.08
N HIS A 41 -16.52 2.80 9.94
CA HIS A 41 -17.96 3.06 9.97
C HIS A 41 -18.31 4.40 9.33
N ALA A 42 -19.61 4.62 9.07
CA ALA A 42 -20.11 5.86 8.49
C ALA A 42 -19.79 7.07 9.39
N GLY A 43 -19.24 8.12 8.80
CA GLY A 43 -18.80 9.33 9.50
C GLY A 43 -17.38 9.27 10.07
N GLU A 44 -16.68 8.13 9.95
CA GLU A 44 -15.29 8.00 10.39
C GLU A 44 -14.28 8.30 9.27
N PHE A 45 -13.13 8.83 9.66
CA PHE A 45 -12.00 9.03 8.77
C PHE A 45 -10.95 7.93 8.95
N VAL A 46 -10.31 7.53 7.86
CA VAL A 46 -9.10 6.69 7.86
C VAL A 46 -7.99 7.49 7.21
N ILE A 47 -6.86 7.64 7.92
CA ILE A 47 -5.69 8.37 7.42
C ILE A 47 -4.58 7.38 7.09
N THR A 48 -4.13 7.41 5.83
CA THR A 48 -2.98 6.63 5.37
C THR A 48 -1.74 7.50 5.35
N PHE A 49 -0.69 7.04 6.02
CA PHE A 49 0.60 7.73 6.08
C PHE A 49 1.46 7.47 4.83
N PRO A 50 2.48 8.31 4.57
CA PRO A 50 3.33 8.14 3.40
C PRO A 50 4.03 6.77 3.43
N ARG A 51 4.00 6.05 2.29
CA ARG A 51 4.54 4.70 2.13
C ARG A 51 3.91 3.63 3.05
N ALA A 52 2.74 3.89 3.63
CA ALA A 52 1.95 2.88 4.33
C ALA A 52 1.10 2.08 3.33
N TYR A 53 1.52 0.83 3.06
CA TYR A 53 0.73 -0.10 2.26
C TYR A 53 -0.59 -0.43 2.97
N HIS A 54 -1.70 -0.34 2.23
CA HIS A 54 -3.04 -0.63 2.75
C HIS A 54 -3.84 -1.41 1.70
N ALA A 55 -4.73 -2.26 2.19
CA ALA A 55 -5.68 -3.04 1.41
C ALA A 55 -6.94 -3.23 2.26
N GLY A 56 -8.08 -3.44 1.62
CA GLY A 56 -9.35 -3.61 2.31
C GLY A 56 -10.45 -4.14 1.41
N PHE A 57 -11.60 -4.37 2.00
CA PHE A 57 -12.83 -4.77 1.31
C PHE A 57 -14.02 -4.12 2.03
N ASN A 58 -15.16 -4.04 1.34
CA ASN A 58 -16.38 -3.50 1.91
C ASN A 58 -17.25 -4.63 2.47
N GLN A 59 -17.84 -4.42 3.65
CA GLN A 59 -18.77 -5.37 4.27
C GLN A 59 -20.16 -5.38 3.59
N GLY A 60 -20.48 -4.35 2.81
CA GLY A 60 -21.77 -4.19 2.13
C GLY A 60 -21.80 -2.95 1.23
N TYR A 61 -22.99 -2.56 0.78
CA TYR A 61 -23.17 -1.35 -0.02
C TYR A 61 -22.78 -0.10 0.80
N ASN A 62 -21.90 0.72 0.24
CA ASN A 62 -21.46 1.96 0.86
C ASN A 62 -21.06 3.00 -0.20
N PHE A 63 -20.68 4.18 0.29
CA PHE A 63 -20.13 5.27 -0.49
C PHE A 63 -18.97 5.89 0.30
N ALA A 64 -17.83 6.09 -0.37
CA ALA A 64 -16.63 6.67 0.24
C ALA A 64 -15.96 7.64 -0.73
N GLU A 65 -15.26 8.63 -0.18
CA GLU A 65 -14.47 9.61 -0.92
C GLU A 65 -13.06 9.67 -0.31
N ALA A 66 -12.04 9.87 -1.14
CA ALA A 66 -10.64 9.91 -0.72
C ALA A 66 -9.87 11.00 -1.45
N VAL A 67 -8.90 11.60 -0.74
CA VAL A 67 -8.01 12.62 -1.28
C VAL A 67 -6.58 12.39 -0.78
N ASN A 68 -5.60 12.74 -1.62
CA ASN A 68 -4.20 12.78 -1.22
C ASN A 68 -3.83 14.20 -0.78
N PHE A 69 -2.99 14.32 0.25
CA PHE A 69 -2.47 15.60 0.72
C PHE A 69 -1.03 15.44 1.21
N THR A 70 -0.30 16.56 1.33
CA THR A 70 1.14 16.56 1.62
C THR A 70 1.49 17.59 2.69
N PRO A 71 1.61 17.19 3.97
CA PRO A 71 2.13 18.05 5.03
C PRO A 71 3.65 18.29 4.89
N ALA A 72 4.22 19.21 5.67
CA ALA A 72 5.62 19.64 5.51
C ALA A 72 6.64 18.49 5.68
N ASP A 73 6.36 17.55 6.58
CA ASP A 73 7.17 16.35 6.83
C ASP A 73 7.20 15.38 5.64
N TRP A 74 6.19 15.41 4.76
CA TRP A 74 6.16 14.62 3.54
C TRP A 74 7.28 14.98 2.55
N LEU A 75 7.73 16.23 2.52
CA LEU A 75 8.69 16.72 1.51
C LEU A 75 9.98 15.90 1.43
N LYS A 76 10.46 15.39 2.57
CA LYS A 76 11.66 14.52 2.59
C LYS A 76 11.38 13.19 1.87
N MET A 77 10.26 12.55 2.22
CA MET A 77 9.84 11.28 1.62
C MET A 77 9.50 11.43 0.13
N GLY A 78 8.90 12.56 -0.26
CA GLY A 78 8.64 12.87 -1.67
C GLY A 78 9.91 12.88 -2.53
N ARG A 79 11.00 13.47 -2.02
CA ARG A 79 12.30 13.45 -2.72
C ARG A 79 12.88 12.05 -2.85
N GLU A 80 12.83 11.26 -1.77
CA GLU A 80 13.27 9.86 -1.79
C GLU A 80 12.43 9.02 -2.76
N CYS A 81 11.14 9.29 -2.85
CA CYS A 81 10.22 8.66 -3.79
C CYS A 81 10.63 8.93 -5.25
N ILE A 82 10.94 10.18 -5.60
CA ILE A 82 11.41 10.55 -6.95
C ILE A 82 12.71 9.82 -7.29
N ALA A 83 13.66 9.76 -6.35
CA ALA A 83 14.90 9.03 -6.54
C ALA A 83 14.63 7.52 -6.78
N HIS A 84 13.70 6.93 -6.03
CA HIS A 84 13.31 5.53 -6.22
C HIS A 84 12.63 5.29 -7.58
N TYR A 85 11.71 6.16 -7.99
CA TYR A 85 11.05 6.08 -9.29
C TYR A 85 12.06 6.16 -10.45
N SER A 86 13.06 7.01 -10.33
CA SER A 86 14.16 7.07 -11.31
C SER A 86 14.88 5.72 -11.48
N THR A 87 15.14 4.99 -10.39
CA THR A 87 15.76 3.65 -10.47
C THR A 87 14.87 2.60 -11.12
N LEU A 88 13.55 2.78 -11.02
CA LEU A 88 12.55 1.88 -11.60
C LEU A 88 12.12 2.30 -13.01
N ARG A 89 12.64 3.42 -13.54
CA ARG A 89 12.23 4.06 -14.81
C ARG A 89 10.73 4.37 -14.85
N ARG A 90 10.21 4.93 -13.75
CA ARG A 90 8.83 5.38 -13.56
C ARG A 90 8.71 6.89 -13.55
#